data_AF-A0A0A0NG15-F1
#
_entry.id   AF-A0A0A0NG15-F1
#
_cell.length_a   1.000
_cell.length_b   1.000
_cell.length_c   1.000
_cell.angle_alpha   90.00
_cell.angle_beta   90.00
_cell.angle_gamma   90.00
#
_symmetry.space_group_name_H-M   'P 1'
#
loop_
_entity.id
_entity.type
_entity.pdbx_description
1 polymer ?
#
loop_
_entity_poly.entity_id
_entity_poly.type
_entity_poly.pdbx_seq_one_letter_code
_entity_poly.pdbx_strand_id
1 'polypeptide(L)' 'MARVRFIGSEPVTVPELGSRLVQPDEVVEVPDDRYEGYVCQPVTWESVEEPGTRAAAKKTAAKPQKEG' A
#
# COMPACT_ATOMS: atom_id res chain seq x y z
N MET A 1 5.29 5.39 -1.17
CA MET A 1 3.90 5.18 -0.75
C MET A 1 3.59 3.71 -0.93
N ALA A 2 3.01 3.10 0.09
CA ALA A 2 2.63 1.69 0.13
C ALA A 2 1.10 1.56 0.16
N ARG A 3 0.56 0.38 -0.16
CA ARG A 3 -0.88 0.12 -0.12
C ARG A 3 -1.20 -1.02 0.81
N VAL A 4 -2.13 -0.76 1.71
CA VAL A 4 -2.66 -1.75 2.65
C VAL A 4 -4.16 -1.84 2.50
N ARG A 5 -4.70 -3.05 2.60
CA ARG A 5 -6.12 -3.32 2.63
C ARG A 5 -6.57 -3.46 4.07
N PHE A 6 -7.65 -2.78 4.41
CA PHE A 6 -8.30 -2.99 5.69
C PHE A 6 -9.13 -4.28 5.61
N ILE A 7 -8.84 -5.24 6.47
CA ILE A 7 -9.55 -6.54 6.53
C ILE A 7 -10.29 -6.71 7.86
N GLY A 8 -10.31 -5.66 8.70
CA GLY A 8 -11.08 -5.67 9.94
C GLY A 8 -12.59 -5.67 9.68
N SER A 9 -13.35 -6.20 10.64
CA SER A 9 -14.81 -6.31 10.53
C SER A 9 -15.54 -4.99 10.75
N GLU A 10 -14.92 -4.03 11.45
CA GLU A 10 -15.52 -2.73 11.78
C GLU A 10 -14.72 -1.59 11.14
N PRO A 11 -15.37 -0.56 10.58
CA PRO A 11 -14.68 0.56 9.96
C PRO A 11 -13.71 1.26 10.92
N VAL A 12 -12.54 1.64 10.42
CA VAL A 12 -11.46 2.26 11.21
C VAL A 12 -11.15 3.66 10.73
N THR A 13 -10.85 4.58 11.64
CA THR A 13 -10.35 5.90 11.29
C THR A 13 -8.83 5.88 11.13
N VAL A 14 -8.33 6.31 9.98
CA VAL A 14 -6.90 6.43 9.70
C VAL A 14 -6.48 7.90 9.77
N PRO A 15 -5.75 8.32 10.81
CA PRO A 15 -5.30 9.71 10.97
C PRO A 15 -4.43 10.20 9.82
N GLU A 16 -3.60 9.31 9.28
CA GLU A 16 -2.65 9.58 8.20
C GLU A 16 -3.32 9.99 6.89
N LEU A 17 -4.60 9.67 6.72
CA LEU A 17 -5.43 10.06 5.57
C LEU A 17 -6.30 11.30 5.87
N GLY A 18 -5.92 12.09 6.86
CA GLY A 18 -6.72 13.21 7.36
C GLY A 18 -7.91 12.74 8.19
N SER A 19 -7.72 11.72 9.03
CA SER A 19 -8.77 11.08 9.84
C SER A 19 -9.93 10.54 9.00
N ARG A 20 -9.60 9.96 7.85
CA ARG A 20 -10.58 9.33 6.96
C ARG A 20 -11.05 8.01 7.54
N LEU A 21 -12.33 7.73 7.37
CA LEU A 21 -12.97 6.48 7.79
C LEU A 21 -12.80 5.46 6.66
N VAL A 22 -12.14 4.34 6.96
CA VAL A 22 -11.79 3.27 6.03
C VAL A 22 -12.72 2.09 6.28
N GLN A 23 -13.39 1.63 5.21
CA GLN A 23 -14.33 0.52 5.27
C GLN A 23 -13.61 -0.84 5.22
N PRO A 24 -14.23 -1.92 5.72
CA PRO A 24 -13.79 -3.28 5.45
C PRO A 24 -13.55 -3.51 3.96
N ASP A 25 -12.49 -4.25 3.64
CA ASP A 25 -11.98 -4.53 2.30
C ASP A 25 -11.43 -3.34 1.51
N GLU A 26 -11.45 -2.13 2.08
CA GLU A 26 -10.96 -0.93 1.41
C GLU A 26 -9.43 -0.89 1.37
N VAL A 27 -8.88 -0.56 0.20
CA VAL A 27 -7.44 -0.39 0.00
C VAL A 27 -7.09 1.08 0.13
N VAL A 28 -6.14 1.38 1.02
CA VAL A 28 -5.67 2.74 1.26
C VAL A 28 -4.17 2.87 1.02
N GLU A 29 -3.76 4.04 0.57
CA GLU A 29 -2.36 4.38 0.32
C GLU A 29 -1.77 5.07 1.56
N VAL A 30 -0.77 4.46 2.17
CA VAL A 30 -0.12 4.96 3.38
C VAL A 30 1.35 5.33 3.11
N PRO A 31 1.95 6.21 3.92
CA PRO A 31 3.38 6.46 3.86
C PRO A 31 4.19 5.18 4.11
N ASP A 32 5.33 5.04 3.41
CA ASP A 32 6.19 3.85 3.50
C ASP A 32 6.67 3.63 4.95
N ASP A 33 7.05 4.68 5.66
CA ASP A 33 7.45 4.66 7.08
C ASP A 33 6.39 4.11 8.04
N ARG A 34 5.11 4.09 7.64
CA ARG A 34 4.02 3.57 8.46
C ARG A 34 3.53 2.20 8.03
N TYR A 35 3.92 1.73 6.85
CA TYR A 35 3.51 0.46 6.30
C TYR A 35 3.74 -0.70 7.27
N GLU A 36 4.93 -0.77 7.88
CA GLU A 36 5.29 -1.82 8.84
C GLU A 36 4.32 -1.88 10.04
N GLY A 37 3.87 -0.73 10.54
CA GLY A 37 2.92 -0.67 11.65
C GLY A 37 1.53 -1.21 11.31
N TYR A 38 1.14 -1.15 10.03
CA TYR A 38 -0.10 -1.73 9.53
C TYR A 38 0.05 -3.25 9.35
N VAL A 39 1.06 -3.70 8.60
CA VAL A 39 1.23 -5.13 8.29
C VAL A 39 1.62 -5.98 9.49
N CYS A 40 2.17 -5.37 10.55
CA CYS A 40 2.38 -6.03 11.84
C CYS A 40 1.06 -6.40 12.55
N GLN A 41 -0.09 -5.92 12.06
CA GLN A 41 -1.43 -6.27 12.53
C GLN A 41 -2.18 -7.09 11.46
N PRO A 42 -1.77 -8.34 11.21
CA PRO A 42 -2.29 -9.17 10.11
C PRO A 42 -3.77 -9.57 10.26
N VAL A 43 -4.40 -9.25 11.39
CA VAL A 43 -5.83 -9.44 11.64
C VAL A 43 -6.67 -8.24 11.23
N THR A 44 -6.03 -7.10 10.97
CA THR A 44 -6.67 -5.82 10.72
C THR A 44 -6.27 -5.25 9.37
N TRP A 45 -5.02 -5.49 8.94
CA TRP A 45 -4.46 -4.96 7.71
C TRP A 45 -3.74 -6.03 6.91
N GLU A 46 -3.91 -5.98 5.60
CA GLU A 46 -3.26 -6.85 4.63
C GLU A 46 -2.36 -6.02 3.71
N SER A 47 -1.16 -6.52 3.46
CA SER A 47 -0.19 -5.95 2.51
C SER A 47 -0.66 -6.13 1.07
N VAL A 48 -1.08 -5.05 0.41
CA VAL A 48 -1.46 -5.08 -1.02
C VAL A 48 -0.28 -4.72 -1.91
N GLU A 49 0.43 -3.64 -1.58
CA GLU A 49 1.61 -3.19 -2.31
C GLU A 49 2.69 -2.77 -1.32
N GLU A 50 3.82 -3.47 -1.36
CA GLU A 50 4.97 -3.18 -0.50
C GLU A 50 5.65 -1.86 -0.88
N PRO A 51 6.14 -1.10 0.13
CA PRO A 51 6.93 0.11 -0.11
C PRO A 51 8.15 -0.24 -0.97
N GLY A 52 8.34 0.48 -2.08
CA GLY A 52 9.48 0.27 -2.99
C GLY A 52 9.22 -0.63 -4.20
N THR A 53 8.16 -1.45 -4.21
CA THR A 53 7.82 -2.30 -5.38
C THR A 53 7.45 -1.45 -6.60
N ARG A 54 6.79 -0.30 -6.39
CA ARG A 54 6.46 0.66 -7.46
C ARG A 54 7.69 1.39 -8.03
N ALA A 55 8.75 1.56 -7.23
CA ALA A 55 10.00 2.18 -7.67
C ALA A 55 10.89 1.19 -8.46
N ALA A 56 10.82 -0.10 -8.14
CA ALA A 56 11.47 -1.16 -8.90
C ALA A 56 10.77 -1.43 -10.24
N ALA A 57 9.43 -1.41 -10.27
CA ALA A 57 8.65 -1.69 -11.49
C ALA A 57 8.84 -0.65 -12.61
N LYS A 58 9.23 0.59 -12.29
CA LYS A 58 9.52 1.63 -13.31
C LYS A 58 10.94 1.58 -13.89
N LYS A 59 11.83 0.71 -13.40
CA LYS A 59 13.22 0.61 -13.90
C LYS A 59 13.46 -0.51 -14.92
N THR A 60 12.44 -1.30 -15.26
CA THR A 60 12.60 -2.42 -16.22
C THR A 60 11.79 -2.29 -17.51
N ALA A 61 11.01 -1.22 -17.67
CA ALA A 61 10.32 -0.89 -18.92
C ALA A 61 11.06 0.17 -19.74
N ALA A 62 12.37 -0.02 -19.93
CA ALA A 62 13.14 0.63 -20.98
C ALA A 62 13.92 -0.44 -21.73
N LYS A 63 13.20 -1.26 -22.52
CA LYS A 63 13.85 -2.01 -23.60
C LYS A 63 14.37 -0.98 -24.60
N PRO A 64 15.69 -0.86 -24.85
CA PRO A 64 16.15 -0.07 -25.97
C PRO A 64 15.66 -0.75 -27.24
N GLN A 65 14.85 -0.03 -28.03
CA GLN A 65 14.71 -0.34 -29.43
C GLN A 65 16.11 -0.13 -30.04
N LYS A 66 16.82 -1.23 -30.32
CA LYS A 66 17.99 -1.21 -31.17
C LYS A 66 17.74 -2.14 -32.35
N GLU A 67 17.43 -1.48 -33.44
CA GLU A 67 17.73 -1.81 -34.83
C GLU A 67 18.80 -2.90 -35.02
N GLY A 68 18.49 -3.85 -35.90
CA GLY A 68 19.36 -4.93 -36.38
C GLY A 68 18.63 -5.73 -37.45
#